data_AF-A0A946I0Y5-F1
#
_entry.id   AF-A0A946I0Y5-F1
#
_cell.length_a   1.000
_cell.length_b   1.000
_cell.length_c   1.000
_cell.angle_alpha   90.00
_cell.angle_beta   90.00
_cell.angle_gamma   90.00
#
_symmetry.space_group_name_H-M   'P 1'
#
loop_
_entity.id
_entity.type
_entity.pdbx_description
1 polymer ?
#
loop_
_entity_poly.entity_id
_entity_poly.type
_entity_poly.pdbx_seq_one_letter_code
_entity_poly.pdbx_strand_id
1 'polypeptide(L)' 'MDVGVLIFATDYTIRTDELAIALEERGFESLFLPEHTHIPASRESAWPGGADLPPDYWHTHDP' A
#
# COMPACT_ATOMS: atom_id res chain seq x y z
N MET A 1 -18.62 14.67 5.51
CA MET A 1 -17.42 14.14 6.17
C MET A 1 -16.76 13.30 5.12
N ASP A 2 -15.55 13.67 4.72
CA ASP A 2 -14.85 13.01 3.63
C ASP A 2 -14.00 11.89 4.24
N VAL A 3 -14.08 10.71 3.63
CA VAL A 3 -13.41 9.50 4.11
C VAL A 3 -12.64 8.90 2.95
N GLY A 4 -11.34 8.69 3.15
CA GLY A 4 -10.44 8.06 2.19
C GLY A 4 -10.01 6.67 2.63
N VAL A 5 -9.47 5.90 1.69
CA VAL A 5 -8.90 4.56 1.90
C VAL A 5 -7.45 4.55 1.48
N LEU A 6 -6.60 3.89 2.26
CA LEU A 6 -5.20 3.64 1.94
C LEU A 6 -4.97 2.13 1.84
N ILE A 7 -4.24 1.70 0.82
CA ILE A 7 -3.85 0.30 0.63
C ILE A 7 -2.42 0.22 0.10
N PHE A 8 -1.64 -0.76 0.56
CA PHE A 8 -0.45 -1.21 -0.16
C PHE A 8 -0.91 -2.00 -1.38
N ALA A 9 -0.87 -1.41 -2.57
CA ALA A 9 -1.22 -2.11 -3.79
C ALA A 9 -0.10 -3.10 -4.16
N THR A 10 -0.38 -4.40 -4.05
CA THR A 10 0.54 -5.49 -4.38
C THR A 10 -0.09 -6.47 -5.37
N ASP A 11 0.70 -7.43 -5.87
CA ASP A 11 0.25 -8.50 -6.76
C ASP A 11 -0.78 -9.47 -6.14
N TYR A 12 -0.91 -9.46 -4.81
CA TYR A 12 -1.86 -10.29 -4.05
C TYR A 12 -3.00 -9.50 -3.41
N THR A 13 -3.07 -8.19 -3.63
CA THR A 13 -4.24 -7.39 -3.25
C THR A 13 -5.30 -7.35 -4.36
N ILE A 14 -6.48 -6.83 -4.05
CA ILE A 14 -7.45 -6.44 -5.08
C ILE A 14 -6.78 -5.49 -6.08
N ARG A 15 -7.06 -5.66 -7.38
CA ARG A 15 -6.52 -4.76 -8.39
C ARG A 15 -6.96 -3.32 -8.09
N THR A 16 -6.04 -2.38 -8.27
CA THR A 16 -6.26 -0.98 -7.91
C THR A 16 -7.44 -0.35 -8.66
N ASP A 17 -7.65 -0.73 -9.92
CA ASP A 17 -8.78 -0.26 -10.75
C ASP A 17 -10.13 -0.78 -10.23
N GLU A 18 -10.20 -2.06 -9.87
CA GLU A 18 -11.40 -2.66 -9.28
C GLU A 18 -11.73 -2.04 -7.91
N LEU A 19 -10.70 -1.80 -7.08
CA LEU A 19 -10.89 -1.14 -5.80
C LEU A 19 -11.37 0.31 -5.97
N ALA A 20 -10.79 1.08 -6.87
CA ALA A 20 -11.17 2.47 -7.11
C ALA A 20 -12.67 2.59 -7.44
N ILE A 21 -13.15 1.76 -8.38
CA ILE A 21 -14.58 1.70 -8.74
C ILE A 21 -15.44 1.36 -7.52
N ALA A 22 -15.05 0.33 -6.76
CA ALA A 22 -15.80 -0.08 -5.58
C ALA A 22 -15.86 1.01 -4.50
N LEU A 23 -14.79 1.81 -4.35
CA LEU A 23 -14.73 2.92 -3.40
C LEU A 23 -15.66 4.06 -3.82
N GLU A 24 -15.67 4.44 -5.09
CA GLU A 24 -16.58 5.45 -5.63
C GLU A 24 -18.05 5.05 -5.44
N GLU A 25 -18.42 3.81 -5.76
CA GLU A 25 -19.77 3.27 -5.56
C GLU A 25 -20.24 3.32 -4.10
N ARG A 26 -19.30 3.29 -3.14
CA ARG A 26 -19.55 3.31 -1.70
C ARG A 26 -19.44 4.72 -1.10
N GLY A 27 -19.13 5.73 -1.92
CA GLY A 27 -19.04 7.13 -1.50
C GLY A 27 -17.76 7.47 -0.73
N PHE A 28 -16.68 6.69 -0.90
CA PHE A 28 -15.36 7.12 -0.44
C PHE A 28 -14.82 8.21 -1.38
N GLU A 29 -14.15 9.19 -0.80
CA GLU A 29 -13.71 10.39 -1.53
C GLU A 29 -12.33 10.20 -2.17
N SER A 30 -11.46 9.41 -1.55
CA SER A 30 -10.06 9.28 -1.96
C SER A 30 -9.52 7.86 -1.81
N LEU A 31 -8.62 7.50 -2.72
CA LEU A 31 -7.77 6.31 -2.66
C LEU A 31 -6.31 6.77 -2.64
N PHE A 32 -5.57 6.38 -1.60
CA PHE A 32 -4.16 6.67 -1.44
C PHE A 32 -3.32 5.40 -1.62
N LEU A 33 -2.28 5.50 -2.42
CA LEU A 33 -1.30 4.44 -2.65
C LEU A 33 0.05 4.89 -2.10
N PRO A 34 0.72 4.11 -1.25
CA PRO A 34 2.06 4.43 -0.78
C PRO A 34 3.08 4.20 -1.90
N GLU A 35 4.14 5.00 -1.91
CA GLU A 35 5.33 4.84 -2.76
C GLU A 35 6.54 4.68 -1.84
N HIS A 36 7.38 3.66 -2.06
CA HIS A 36 8.54 3.36 -1.22
C HIS A 36 9.79 3.04 -2.06
N THR A 37 10.39 4.09 -2.62
CA THR A 37 11.52 3.94 -3.56
C THR A 37 12.77 3.23 -3.03
N HIS A 38 13.06 3.27 -1.72
CA HIS A 38 14.29 2.72 -1.18
C HIS A 38 14.13 2.06 0.19
N ILE A 39 14.42 0.76 0.24
CA ILE A 39 14.51 -0.02 1.47
C ILE A 39 15.92 -0.61 1.55
N PRO A 40 16.67 -0.42 2.67
CA PRO A 40 18.01 -0.98 2.80
C PRO A 40 18.01 -2.50 2.71
N ALA A 41 18.69 -3.04 1.70
CA ALA A 41 18.83 -4.50 1.52
C ALA A 41 19.64 -5.17 2.63
N SER A 42 20.56 -4.44 3.29
CA SER A 42 21.38 -4.98 4.38
C SER A 42 20.57 -5.32 5.63
N ARG A 43 19.41 -4.69 5.83
CA ARG A 43 18.53 -4.86 7.01
C ARG A 43 19.24 -4.62 8.35
N GLU A 44 20.38 -3.91 8.36
CA GLU A 44 21.14 -3.62 9.60
C GLU A 44 20.32 -2.80 10.60
N SER A 45 19.55 -1.83 10.10
CA SER A 45 18.53 -1.16 10.89
C SER A 45 17.21 -1.95 10.83
N ALA A 46 16.69 -2.32 12.00
CA ALA A 46 15.40 -2.98 12.10
C ALA A 46 14.26 -2.10 11.58
N TRP A 47 13.19 -2.75 11.08
CA TRP A 47 11.95 -2.05 10.79
C TRP A 47 11.25 -1.66 12.12
N PRO A 48 10.66 -0.46 12.23
CA PRO A 48 10.05 -0.03 13.49
C PRO A 48 8.93 -0.95 14.02
N GLY A 49 8.30 -1.73 13.15
CA GLY A 49 7.20 -2.63 13.50
C GLY A 49 7.60 -4.06 13.89
N GLY A 50 8.89 -4.40 13.88
CA GLY A 50 9.35 -5.75 14.22
C GLY A 50 10.64 -6.18 13.53
N ALA A 51 11.04 -7.43 13.76
CA ALA A 51 12.27 -7.99 13.20
C ALA A 51 12.21 -8.13 11.68
N ASP A 52 11.08 -8.62 11.17
CA ASP A 52 10.89 -8.91 9.74
C ASP A 52 10.14 -7.78 9.05
N LEU A 53 10.60 -7.41 7.85
CA LEU A 53 9.86 -6.48 7.01
C LEU A 53 8.64 -7.18 6.41
N PRO A 54 7.44 -6.59 6.48
CA PRO A 54 6.28 -7.14 5.79
C PRO A 54 6.53 -7.28 4.27
N PRO A 55 5.97 -8.32 3.63
CA PRO A 55 6.16 -8.55 2.19
C PRO A 55 5.61 -7.40 1.34
N ASP A 56 4.60 -6.66 1.83
CA ASP A 56 4.00 -5.52 1.12
C ASP A 56 5.06 -4.49 0.69
N TYR A 57 6.13 -4.33 1.47
CA TYR A 57 7.24 -3.42 1.15
C TYR A 57 8.12 -3.87 -0.02
N TRP A 58 8.08 -5.15 -0.40
CA TRP A 58 8.79 -5.69 -1.56
C TRP A 58 7.89 -5.85 -2.78
N HIS A 59 6.58 -5.98 -2.53
CA HIS A 59 5.58 -6.30 -3.53
C HIS A 59 4.70 -5.09 -3.91
N THR A 60 4.87 -3.94 -3.25
CA THR A 60 4.13 -2.74 -3.61
C THR A 60 4.45 -2.32 -5.04
N HIS A 61 3.41 -1.98 -5.79
CA HIS A 61 3.56 -1.35 -7.09
C HIS A 61 4.06 0.09 -6.89
N ASP A 62 5.28 0.35 -7.32
CA ASP A 62 5.80 1.71 -7.47
C ASP A 62 5.42 2.26 -8.87
N PRO A 63 5.12 3.57 -9.01
CA PRO A 63 4.77 4.21 -10.28
C PRO A 63 5.93 4.33 -11.29
#